data_AF-A0A7I7R2J5-F1
#
_entry.id   AF-A0A7I7R2J5-F1
#
_cell.length_a   1.000
_cell.length_b   1.000
_cell.length_c   1.000
_cell.angle_alpha   90.00
_cell.angle_beta   90.00
_cell.angle_gamma   90.00
#
_symmetry.space_group_name_H-M   'P 1'
#
loop_
_entity.id
_entity.type
_entity.pdbx_description
1 polymer ?
#
loop_
_entity_poly.entity_id
_entity_poly.type
_entity_poly.pdbx_seq_one_letter_code
_entity_poly.pdbx_strand_id
1 'polypeptide(L)'
;MTRMILTIDTATPAVTAGLVNLDQAGRPTVRAERVTVDARAHAERLTPNVLGALADAGRSMADVTAVVVGCGPGPFTGLRVGMASAAAYGHALGIPVYGVCSLDAIGVRTTESTLVVTDARRREVYWARYRDGARVAGPAVCAPAVVDPADAVLVAGSPAHTELFGLPALDIAYPTPAGLVAAVRDWDHPTASLVPLYLRRPDAKPPIAAAAPVLLGALVPGDAVRCAELEAQLFGGDDPWPAEAFSRAIGARDHHYVAARVGNTVVGYGGIARLGRTPPFEYEVHTIGVDKAHQGRGIGRRLLADLLEYADGGVVHLEVRTDNTPAIALYRDVGFVETGLRKRYYRNGADAYTMRREGLS
;
A
#
# COMPACT_ATOMS: atom_id res chain seq x y z
N MET A 1 -12.12 -8.15 38.59
CA MET A 1 -11.49 -9.39 38.11
C MET A 1 -10.15 -9.05 37.48
N THR A 2 -9.14 -9.90 37.63
CA THR A 2 -7.83 -9.73 36.96
C THR A 2 -8.01 -9.92 35.46
N ARG A 3 -7.52 -9.00 34.63
CA ARG A 3 -7.60 -9.12 33.17
C ARG A 3 -6.37 -9.86 32.65
N MET A 4 -6.57 -10.87 31.81
CA MET A 4 -5.53 -11.52 31.04
C MET A 4 -5.46 -10.85 29.67
N ILE A 5 -4.35 -10.19 29.36
CA ILE A 5 -4.22 -9.31 28.21
C ILE A 5 -3.19 -9.87 27.25
N LEU A 6 -3.59 -10.09 25.99
CA LEU A 6 -2.66 -10.31 24.90
C LEU A 6 -2.13 -8.97 24.40
N THR A 7 -0.82 -8.83 24.32
CA THR A 7 -0.15 -7.62 23.84
C THR A 7 0.59 -7.93 22.54
N ILE A 8 0.51 -7.03 21.57
CA ILE A 8 1.12 -7.18 20.25
C ILE A 8 1.74 -5.85 19.80
N ASP A 9 2.99 -5.86 19.32
CA ASP A 9 3.57 -4.74 18.57
C ASP A 9 4.36 -5.24 17.36
N THR A 10 4.18 -4.55 16.25
CA THR A 10 4.85 -4.80 14.96
C THR A 10 5.26 -3.49 14.29
N ALA A 11 5.31 -2.40 15.07
CA ALA A 11 5.65 -1.06 14.60
C ALA A 11 7.16 -0.86 14.48
N THR A 12 7.94 -1.70 15.16
CA THR A 12 9.40 -1.66 15.14
C THR A 12 9.98 -2.93 14.51
N PRO A 13 11.31 -3.04 14.33
CA PRO A 13 11.94 -4.30 13.95
C PRO A 13 11.70 -5.46 14.92
N ALA A 14 11.34 -5.17 16.18
CA ALA A 14 10.94 -6.17 17.16
C ALA A 14 9.45 -6.53 16.97
N VAL A 15 9.22 -7.79 16.61
CA VAL A 15 7.88 -8.41 16.57
C VAL A 15 7.59 -8.94 17.97
N THR A 16 6.84 -8.17 18.74
CA THR A 16 6.54 -8.45 20.15
C THR A 16 5.16 -9.07 20.28
N ALA A 17 5.08 -10.21 20.98
CA ALA A 17 3.84 -10.71 21.54
C ALA A 17 4.06 -11.08 23.01
N GLY A 18 3.09 -10.80 23.87
CA GLY A 18 3.20 -11.16 25.28
C GLY A 18 1.86 -11.26 25.98
N LEU A 19 1.85 -12.00 27.08
CA LEU A 19 0.67 -12.19 27.92
C LEU A 19 0.89 -11.47 29.26
N VAL A 20 -0.03 -10.57 29.61
CA VAL A 20 0.09 -9.71 30.79
C VAL A 20 -1.14 -9.87 31.66
N ASN A 21 -0.94 -10.11 32.95
CA ASN A 21 -1.99 -9.97 33.94
C ASN A 21 -2.08 -8.51 34.40
N LEU A 22 -3.28 -7.94 34.35
CA LEU A 22 -3.58 -6.66 35.00
C LEU A 22 -4.39 -6.93 36.26
N ASP A 23 -3.81 -6.63 37.43
CA ASP A 23 -4.51 -6.78 38.70
C ASP A 23 -5.60 -5.69 38.89
N GLN A 24 -6.38 -5.80 39.97
CA GLN A 24 -7.46 -4.84 40.25
C GLN A 24 -6.95 -3.42 40.54
N ALA A 25 -5.68 -3.26 40.91
CA ALA A 25 -5.05 -1.97 41.13
C ALA A 25 -4.44 -1.39 39.83
N GLY A 26 -4.63 -2.06 38.68
CA GLY A 26 -4.09 -1.63 37.40
C GLY A 26 -2.59 -1.90 37.23
N ARG A 27 -2.00 -2.79 38.05
CA ARG A 27 -0.56 -3.12 37.94
C ARG A 27 -0.37 -4.27 36.95
N PRO A 28 0.44 -4.08 35.88
CA PRO A 28 0.73 -5.14 34.93
C PRO A 28 1.79 -6.09 35.47
N THR A 29 1.62 -7.39 35.23
CA THR A 29 2.64 -8.43 35.45
C THR A 29 2.75 -9.28 34.20
N VAL A 30 3.93 -9.27 33.56
CA VAL A 30 4.21 -10.09 32.38
C VAL A 30 4.26 -11.57 32.81
N ARG A 31 3.46 -12.40 32.16
CA ARG A 31 3.43 -13.86 32.36
C ARG A 31 4.36 -14.58 31.40
N ALA A 32 4.40 -14.10 30.15
CA ALA A 32 5.30 -14.57 29.13
C ALA A 32 5.44 -13.52 28.03
N GLU A 33 6.57 -13.54 27.33
CA GLU A 33 6.79 -12.73 26.15
C GLU A 33 7.66 -13.45 25.13
N ARG A 34 7.40 -13.17 23.85
CA ARG A 34 8.20 -13.63 22.72
C ARG A 34 8.49 -12.44 21.83
N VAL A 35 9.76 -12.17 21.65
CA VAL A 35 10.26 -11.07 20.81
C VAL A 35 11.14 -11.65 19.73
N THR A 36 10.86 -11.31 18.47
CA THR A 36 11.76 -11.61 17.34
C THR A 36 12.20 -10.31 16.71
N VAL A 37 13.50 -10.04 16.73
CA VAL A 37 14.06 -8.82 16.11
C VAL A 37 14.43 -9.13 14.67
N ASP A 38 13.48 -8.90 13.77
CA ASP A 38 13.66 -8.97 12.32
C ASP A 38 12.62 -8.08 11.64
N ALA A 39 13.10 -6.99 11.02
CA ALA A 39 12.26 -6.00 10.36
C ALA A 39 11.40 -6.55 9.21
N ARG A 40 11.70 -7.75 8.69
CA ARG A 40 10.98 -8.39 7.59
C ARG A 40 10.03 -9.51 8.04
N ALA A 41 10.12 -9.96 9.29
CA ALA A 41 9.44 -11.17 9.74
C ALA A 41 8.10 -10.91 10.45
N HIS A 42 7.57 -9.69 10.47
CA HIS A 42 6.34 -9.32 11.17
C HIS A 42 5.13 -10.21 10.80
N ALA A 43 4.97 -10.55 9.52
CA ALA A 43 3.88 -11.44 9.07
C ALA A 43 4.08 -12.90 9.51
N GLU A 44 5.31 -13.41 9.41
CA GLU A 44 5.62 -14.82 9.66
C GLU A 44 5.80 -15.13 11.15
N ARG A 45 6.21 -14.14 11.96
CA ARG A 45 6.60 -14.34 13.38
C ARG A 45 5.53 -13.93 14.37
N LEU A 46 4.57 -13.08 13.98
CA LEU A 46 3.56 -12.62 14.93
C LEU A 46 2.75 -13.79 15.52
N THR A 47 2.14 -14.63 14.66
CA THR A 47 1.33 -15.76 15.13
C THR A 47 2.16 -16.77 15.94
N PRO A 48 3.37 -17.21 15.50
CA PRO A 48 4.23 -18.04 16.33
C PRO A 48 4.59 -17.42 17.68
N ASN A 49 4.85 -16.11 17.75
CA ASN A 49 5.17 -15.44 19.02
C ASN A 49 3.95 -15.40 19.95
N VAL A 50 2.75 -15.17 19.41
CA VAL A 50 1.50 -15.23 20.19
C VAL A 50 1.28 -16.63 20.77
N LEU A 51 1.37 -17.67 19.94
CA LEU A 51 1.19 -19.06 20.37
C LEU A 51 2.27 -19.48 21.37
N GLY A 52 3.52 -19.08 21.14
CA GLY A 52 4.64 -19.34 22.04
C GLY A 52 4.44 -18.67 23.40
N ALA A 53 4.05 -17.39 23.44
CA ALA A 53 3.79 -16.68 24.70
C ALA A 53 2.63 -17.29 25.48
N LEU A 54 1.56 -17.75 24.81
CA LEU A 54 0.47 -18.48 25.46
C LEU A 54 0.97 -19.81 26.06
N ALA A 55 1.75 -20.59 25.30
CA ALA A 55 2.30 -21.85 25.76
C ALA A 55 3.25 -21.68 26.95
N ASP A 56 4.17 -20.70 26.90
CA ASP A 56 5.11 -20.41 27.99
C ASP A 56 4.39 -19.99 29.29
N ALA A 57 3.23 -19.31 29.16
CA ALA A 57 2.39 -18.94 30.29
C ALA A 57 1.48 -20.08 30.78
N GLY A 58 1.45 -21.24 30.11
CA GLY A 58 0.52 -22.33 30.39
C GLY A 58 -0.94 -21.92 30.16
N ARG A 59 -1.20 -21.09 29.16
CA ARG A 59 -2.53 -20.53 28.83
C ARG A 59 -2.93 -20.86 27.41
N SER A 60 -4.22 -20.70 27.17
CA SER A 60 -4.85 -20.83 25.86
C SER A 60 -5.40 -19.49 25.40
N MET A 61 -5.75 -19.38 24.11
CA MET A 61 -6.40 -18.19 23.58
C MET A 61 -7.75 -17.88 24.27
N ALA A 62 -8.43 -18.91 24.80
CA ALA A 62 -9.68 -18.74 25.53
C ALA A 62 -9.52 -18.07 26.90
N ASP A 63 -8.29 -18.04 27.47
CA ASP A 63 -8.00 -17.34 28.71
C ASP A 63 -7.86 -15.82 28.51
N VAL A 64 -7.72 -15.34 27.26
CA VAL A 64 -7.49 -13.93 26.95
C VAL A 64 -8.79 -13.14 27.06
N THR A 65 -8.74 -12.02 27.79
CA THR A 65 -9.89 -11.17 28.10
C THR A 65 -9.85 -9.78 27.46
N ALA A 66 -8.69 -9.40 26.89
CA ALA A 66 -8.52 -8.18 26.10
C ALA A 66 -7.26 -8.29 25.22
N VAL A 67 -7.20 -7.48 24.16
CA VAL A 67 -6.01 -7.34 23.32
C VAL A 67 -5.52 -5.89 23.34
N VAL A 68 -4.21 -5.67 23.52
CA VAL A 68 -3.56 -4.36 23.36
C VAL A 68 -2.60 -4.42 22.19
N VAL A 69 -2.69 -3.46 21.27
CA VAL A 69 -1.88 -3.44 20.06
C VAL A 69 -1.23 -2.08 19.83
N GLY A 70 0.06 -2.11 19.47
CA GLY A 70 0.78 -0.93 19.00
C GLY A 70 0.28 -0.48 17.62
N CYS A 71 -0.22 0.76 17.55
CA CYS A 71 -0.74 1.38 16.34
C CYS A 71 0.32 2.23 15.60
N GLY A 72 1.58 2.14 16.00
CA GLY A 72 2.69 2.91 15.44
C GLY A 72 3.09 4.11 16.29
N PRO A 73 3.91 5.04 15.76
CA PRO A 73 4.39 5.09 14.38
C PRO A 73 5.30 3.91 13.99
N GLY A 74 5.24 3.51 12.72
CA GLY A 74 5.95 2.34 12.20
C GLY A 74 5.72 2.14 10.70
N PRO A 75 6.40 1.16 10.07
CA PRO A 75 6.25 0.88 8.65
C PRO A 75 4.85 0.31 8.35
N PHE A 76 4.32 0.68 7.18
CA PHE A 76 2.95 0.36 6.76
C PHE A 76 2.57 -1.12 6.87
N THR A 77 3.41 -2.03 6.37
CA THR A 77 3.13 -3.46 6.37
C THR A 77 3.10 -4.02 7.80
N GLY A 78 4.07 -3.64 8.64
CA GLY A 78 4.14 -4.06 10.03
C GLY A 78 2.86 -3.69 10.79
N LEU A 79 2.50 -2.40 10.79
CA LEU A 79 1.32 -1.90 11.50
C LEU A 79 0.04 -2.64 11.13
N ARG A 80 -0.18 -2.89 9.83
CA ARG A 80 -1.39 -3.61 9.39
C ARG A 80 -1.41 -5.05 9.85
N VAL A 81 -0.27 -5.74 9.87
CA VAL A 81 -0.21 -7.11 10.39
C VAL A 81 -0.62 -7.13 11.86
N GLY A 82 0.00 -6.33 12.71
CA GLY A 82 -0.33 -6.29 14.14
C GLY A 82 -1.78 -5.91 14.41
N MET A 83 -2.25 -4.80 13.81
CA MET A 83 -3.60 -4.29 14.04
C MET A 83 -4.69 -5.22 13.48
N ALA A 84 -4.50 -5.81 12.29
CA ALA A 84 -5.46 -6.75 11.72
C ALA A 84 -5.53 -8.04 12.55
N SER A 85 -4.39 -8.57 13.00
CA SER A 85 -4.37 -9.72 13.91
C SER A 85 -5.07 -9.41 15.24
N ALA A 86 -4.80 -8.25 15.85
CA ALA A 86 -5.46 -7.83 17.08
C ALA A 86 -6.99 -7.69 16.91
N ALA A 87 -7.43 -7.06 15.83
CA ALA A 87 -8.85 -6.94 15.50
C ALA A 87 -9.50 -8.32 15.27
N ALA A 88 -8.80 -9.23 14.57
CA ALA A 88 -9.28 -10.60 14.35
C ALA A 88 -9.42 -11.38 15.66
N TYR A 89 -8.44 -11.29 16.57
CA TYR A 89 -8.55 -11.91 17.91
C TYR A 89 -9.71 -11.32 18.72
N GLY A 90 -9.83 -9.99 18.75
CA GLY A 90 -10.94 -9.32 19.43
C GLY A 90 -12.31 -9.75 18.91
N HIS A 91 -12.46 -9.78 17.58
CA HIS A 91 -13.69 -10.21 16.93
C HIS A 91 -14.01 -11.69 17.20
N ALA A 92 -13.03 -12.58 17.06
CA ALA A 92 -13.22 -14.03 17.22
C ALA A 92 -13.57 -14.43 18.67
N LEU A 93 -13.01 -13.73 19.66
CA LEU A 93 -13.22 -14.03 21.08
C LEU A 93 -14.33 -13.17 21.72
N GLY A 94 -14.85 -12.16 21.01
CA GLY A 94 -15.81 -11.21 21.56
C GLY A 94 -15.23 -10.34 22.68
N ILE A 95 -13.92 -10.04 22.62
CA ILE A 95 -13.20 -9.30 23.67
C ILE A 95 -12.76 -7.91 23.20
N PRO A 96 -12.62 -6.94 24.11
CA PRO A 96 -12.20 -5.59 23.75
C PRO A 96 -10.76 -5.53 23.22
N VAL A 97 -10.53 -4.63 22.27
CA VAL A 97 -9.21 -4.32 21.69
C VAL A 97 -8.85 -2.86 21.97
N TYR A 98 -7.60 -2.63 22.36
CA TYR A 98 -7.06 -1.31 22.69
C TYR A 98 -5.87 -1.00 21.80
N GLY A 99 -5.94 0.11 21.07
CA GLY A 99 -4.83 0.65 20.30
C GLY A 99 -4.02 1.65 21.12
N VAL A 100 -2.70 1.50 21.15
CA VAL A 100 -1.79 2.46 21.81
C VAL A 100 -0.69 2.91 20.86
N CYS A 101 -0.10 4.08 21.08
CA CYS A 101 1.09 4.46 20.33
C CYS A 101 2.27 3.61 20.81
N SER A 102 3.01 3.01 19.89
CA SER A 102 4.20 2.20 20.15
C SER A 102 5.29 2.99 20.88
N LEU A 103 5.44 4.30 20.61
CA LEU A 103 6.38 5.12 21.39
C LEU A 103 5.91 5.32 22.84
N ASP A 104 4.59 5.33 23.12
CA ASP A 104 4.10 5.44 24.51
C ASP A 104 4.46 4.18 25.30
N ALA A 105 4.46 3.02 24.67
CA ALA A 105 4.85 1.77 25.31
C ALA A 105 6.34 1.73 25.73
N ILE A 106 7.18 2.57 25.12
CA ILE A 106 8.56 2.81 25.59
C ILE A 106 8.56 3.93 26.64
N GLY A 107 7.94 5.06 26.31
CA GLY A 107 7.98 6.28 27.10
C GLY A 107 7.34 6.17 28.48
N VAL A 108 6.25 5.40 28.63
CA VAL A 108 5.53 5.22 29.91
C VAL A 108 6.38 4.61 31.02
N ARG A 109 7.50 3.98 30.66
CA ARG A 109 8.45 3.37 31.60
C ARG A 109 9.58 4.31 32.03
N THR A 110 9.58 5.54 31.54
CA THR A 110 10.59 6.56 31.86
C THR A 110 10.18 7.35 33.10
N THR A 111 11.15 7.79 33.89
CA THR A 111 10.93 8.51 35.16
C THR A 111 11.51 9.92 35.16
N GLU A 112 12.08 10.35 34.05
CA GLU A 112 12.71 11.66 33.87
C GLU A 112 12.38 12.20 32.47
N SER A 113 12.82 13.42 32.17
CA SER A 113 12.70 13.99 30.83
C SER A 113 13.48 13.15 29.82
N THR A 114 12.75 12.45 28.94
CA THR A 114 13.32 11.43 28.05
C THR A 114 12.87 11.63 26.61
N LEU A 115 13.82 11.58 25.68
CA LEU A 115 13.54 11.52 24.25
C LEU A 115 13.42 10.05 23.82
N VAL A 116 12.29 9.64 23.26
CA VAL A 116 12.14 8.29 22.68
C VAL A 116 12.32 8.39 21.18
N VAL A 117 13.20 7.58 20.60
CA VAL A 117 13.47 7.53 19.16
C VAL A 117 13.48 6.10 18.60
N THR A 118 12.83 5.91 17.45
CA THR A 118 12.88 4.65 16.68
C THR A 118 13.11 4.93 15.20
N ASP A 119 13.53 3.90 14.47
CA ASP A 119 13.82 3.99 13.03
C ASP A 119 12.56 4.35 12.21
N ALA A 120 12.57 5.49 11.52
CA ALA A 120 11.53 5.86 10.55
C ALA A 120 11.92 5.53 9.09
N ARG A 121 13.04 4.83 8.89
CA ARG A 121 13.72 4.60 7.62
C ARG A 121 14.14 5.91 6.98
N ARG A 122 14.75 5.84 5.79
CA ARG A 122 15.13 7.03 4.99
C ARG A 122 15.99 8.05 5.74
N ARG A 123 16.83 7.59 6.68
CA ARG A 123 17.66 8.44 7.53
C ARG A 123 16.85 9.40 8.41
N GLU A 124 15.66 8.99 8.82
CA GLU A 124 14.78 9.71 9.73
C GLU A 124 14.47 8.88 10.98
N VAL A 125 13.96 9.57 12.00
CA VAL A 125 13.51 8.95 13.25
C VAL A 125 12.05 9.30 13.52
N TYR A 126 11.32 8.32 14.04
CA TYR A 126 10.10 8.58 14.78
C TYR A 126 10.49 8.99 16.18
N TRP A 127 9.94 10.09 16.68
CA TRP A 127 10.31 10.61 17.97
C TRP A 127 9.12 11.13 18.77
N ALA A 128 9.25 11.08 20.10
CA ALA A 128 8.35 11.74 21.04
C ALA A 128 9.14 12.08 22.31
N ARG A 129 8.74 13.16 23.00
CA ARG A 129 9.34 13.56 24.29
C ARG A 129 8.40 13.19 25.43
N TYR A 130 8.98 12.70 26.51
CA TYR A 130 8.27 12.27 27.72
C TYR A 130 8.83 12.98 28.94
N ARG A 131 7.95 13.19 29.93
CA ARG A 131 8.31 13.58 31.28
C ARG A 131 7.55 12.67 32.24
N ASP A 132 8.28 11.96 33.10
CA ASP A 132 7.71 11.07 34.12
C ASP A 132 6.69 10.07 33.53
N GLY A 133 7.03 9.49 32.38
CA GLY A 133 6.18 8.53 31.68
C GLY A 133 5.09 9.15 30.80
N ALA A 134 4.80 10.45 30.94
CA ALA A 134 3.77 11.13 30.16
C ALA A 134 4.35 11.80 28.91
N ARG A 135 3.72 11.57 27.75
CA ARG A 135 4.11 12.25 26.51
C ARG A 135 3.80 13.74 26.58
N VAL A 136 4.82 14.58 26.34
CA VAL A 136 4.72 16.05 26.32
C VAL A 136 4.87 16.64 24.91
N ALA A 137 5.46 15.91 23.97
CA ALA A 137 5.52 16.31 22.56
C ALA A 137 5.60 15.10 21.61
N GLY A 138 5.17 15.29 20.37
CA GLY A 138 5.08 14.21 19.37
C GLY A 138 3.80 13.37 19.50
N PRO A 139 3.72 12.21 18.82
CA PRO A 139 4.79 11.59 18.07
C PRO A 139 4.96 12.29 16.71
N ALA A 140 6.19 12.43 16.24
CA ALA A 140 6.51 13.10 14.99
C ALA A 140 7.62 12.34 14.22
N VAL A 141 7.86 12.76 12.98
CA VAL A 141 8.90 12.18 12.12
C VAL A 141 9.71 13.29 11.44
N CYS A 142 11.04 13.22 11.54
CA CYS A 142 11.96 14.07 10.81
C CYS A 142 13.38 13.47 10.82
N ALA A 143 14.32 14.12 10.14
CA ALA A 143 15.73 13.75 10.22
C ALA A 143 16.26 13.93 11.66
N PRO A 144 17.17 13.06 12.15
CA PRO A 144 17.69 13.14 13.52
C PRO A 144 18.24 14.52 13.89
N ALA A 145 18.96 15.16 12.96
CA ALA A 145 19.56 16.48 13.16
C ALA A 145 18.53 17.62 13.33
N VAL A 146 17.25 17.38 13.02
CA VAL A 146 16.15 18.35 13.14
C VAL A 146 15.37 18.13 14.45
N VAL A 147 15.53 16.99 15.11
CA VAL A 147 14.85 16.71 16.37
C VAL A 147 15.46 17.59 17.46
N ASP A 148 14.64 18.44 18.06
CA ASP A 148 15.00 19.19 19.26
C ASP A 148 14.79 18.31 20.51
N PRO A 149 15.86 17.87 21.20
CA PRO A 149 15.73 17.10 22.44
C PRO A 149 15.16 17.96 23.58
N ALA A 150 15.18 19.30 23.46
CA ALA A 150 14.80 20.25 24.49
C ALA A 150 15.49 19.94 25.83
N ASP A 151 14.73 19.70 26.89
CA ASP A 151 15.22 19.40 28.23
C ASP A 151 15.38 17.89 28.52
N ALA A 152 15.37 17.03 27.48
CA ALA A 152 15.60 15.61 27.66
C ALA A 152 17.00 15.34 28.21
N VAL A 153 17.07 14.62 29.33
CA VAL A 153 18.32 14.19 29.98
C VAL A 153 18.67 12.74 29.65
N LEU A 154 17.71 11.99 29.11
CA LEU A 154 17.84 10.59 28.71
C LEU A 154 17.31 10.38 27.30
N VAL A 155 17.74 9.29 26.66
CA VAL A 155 17.17 8.80 25.40
C VAL A 155 16.80 7.32 25.48
N ALA A 156 15.72 6.89 24.83
CA ALA A 156 15.30 5.49 24.78
C ALA A 156 14.84 5.11 23.36
N GLY A 157 14.77 3.80 23.09
CA GLY A 157 14.36 3.26 21.80
C GLY A 157 15.51 2.64 21.00
N SER A 158 15.46 2.70 19.68
CA SER A 158 16.36 1.93 18.81
C SER A 158 17.83 2.26 19.07
N PRO A 159 18.69 1.28 19.43
CA PRO A 159 20.08 1.54 19.84
C PRO A 159 20.89 2.36 18.82
N ALA A 160 20.80 2.01 17.53
CA ALA A 160 21.49 2.72 16.46
C ALA A 160 21.01 4.18 16.28
N HIS A 161 19.81 4.52 16.78
CA HIS A 161 19.24 5.86 16.66
C HIS A 161 19.39 6.66 17.95
N THR A 162 19.40 6.02 19.12
CA THR A 162 19.66 6.69 20.40
C THR A 162 21.08 7.29 20.43
N GLU A 163 22.05 6.62 19.81
CA GLU A 163 23.45 7.10 19.70
C GLU A 163 23.58 8.45 18.98
N LEU A 164 22.61 8.81 18.12
CA LEU A 164 22.64 10.05 17.33
C LEU A 164 22.43 11.32 18.17
N PHE A 165 22.00 11.17 19.43
CA PHE A 165 21.59 12.29 20.28
C PHE A 165 22.59 12.64 21.38
N GLY A 166 23.63 11.82 21.60
CA GLY A 166 24.64 12.07 22.63
C GLY A 166 24.12 12.09 24.07
N LEU A 167 22.90 11.58 24.31
CA LEU A 167 22.29 11.46 25.63
C LEU A 167 22.52 10.04 26.20
N PRO A 168 22.57 9.86 27.54
CA PRO A 168 22.58 8.54 28.15
C PRO A 168 21.37 7.72 27.72
N ALA A 169 21.62 6.53 27.17
CA ALA A 169 20.58 5.65 26.65
C ALA A 169 20.02 4.74 27.76
N LEU A 170 18.70 4.69 27.89
CA LEU A 170 17.99 3.71 28.71
C LEU A 170 17.95 2.35 28.01
N ASP A 171 18.01 1.27 28.80
CA ASP A 171 17.85 -0.10 28.32
C ASP A 171 16.37 -0.45 28.03
N ILE A 172 15.77 0.30 27.10
CA ILE A 172 14.40 0.13 26.63
C ILE A 172 14.39 0.35 25.12
N ALA A 173 14.76 -0.68 24.37
CA ALA A 173 14.97 -0.57 22.93
C ALA A 173 13.68 -0.54 22.09
N TYR A 174 12.65 -1.26 22.54
CA TYR A 174 11.42 -1.52 21.79
C TYR A 174 10.19 -1.54 22.72
N PRO A 175 8.96 -1.46 22.17
CA PRO A 175 7.74 -1.64 22.94
C PRO A 175 7.73 -3.00 23.65
N THR A 176 7.53 -2.99 24.97
CA THR A 176 7.41 -4.22 25.78
C THR A 176 5.94 -4.54 26.06
N PRO A 177 5.58 -5.80 26.36
CA PRO A 177 4.24 -6.18 26.80
C PRO A 177 3.72 -5.33 27.97
N ALA A 178 4.53 -5.15 29.02
CA ALA A 178 4.15 -4.31 30.15
C ALA A 178 3.97 -2.85 29.75
N GLY A 179 4.84 -2.32 28.89
CA GLY A 179 4.74 -0.96 28.37
C GLY A 179 3.47 -0.72 27.54
N LEU A 180 3.08 -1.68 26.70
CA LEU A 180 1.84 -1.62 25.92
C LEU A 180 0.62 -1.54 26.84
N VAL A 181 0.55 -2.37 27.88
CA VAL A 181 -0.55 -2.34 28.87
C VAL A 181 -0.56 -1.03 29.64
N ALA A 182 0.61 -0.55 30.09
CA ALA A 182 0.72 0.71 30.82
C ALA A 182 0.37 1.94 29.97
N ALA A 183 0.50 1.86 28.64
CA ALA A 183 0.13 2.94 27.73
C ALA A 183 -1.39 3.08 27.51
N VAL A 184 -2.21 2.12 27.95
CA VAL A 184 -3.68 2.22 27.89
C VAL A 184 -4.16 3.20 28.95
N ARG A 185 -4.73 4.32 28.51
CA ARG A 185 -5.20 5.41 29.40
C ARG A 185 -6.60 5.16 29.96
N ASP A 186 -7.43 4.44 29.21
CA ASP A 186 -8.83 4.21 29.54
C ASP A 186 -9.20 2.76 29.21
N TRP A 187 -9.51 1.99 30.24
CA TRP A 187 -9.83 0.57 30.18
C TRP A 187 -11.33 0.30 30.12
N ASP A 188 -12.16 1.34 30.19
CA ASP A 188 -13.61 1.25 30.11
C ASP A 188 -14.12 1.59 28.70
N HIS A 189 -13.31 2.31 27.92
CA HIS A 189 -13.61 2.67 26.53
C HIS A 189 -12.68 1.93 25.55
N PRO A 190 -13.05 0.73 25.07
CA PRO A 190 -12.28 0.02 24.06
C PRO A 190 -12.21 0.81 22.74
N THR A 191 -11.17 0.55 21.96
CA THR A 191 -10.94 1.28 20.70
C THR A 191 -11.97 0.85 19.65
N ALA A 192 -12.90 1.76 19.32
CA ALA A 192 -13.96 1.48 18.34
C ALA A 192 -13.41 1.13 16.94
N SER A 193 -12.31 1.76 16.53
CA SER A 193 -11.58 1.43 15.30
C SER A 193 -10.09 1.72 15.49
N LEU A 194 -9.24 0.73 15.20
CA LEU A 194 -7.79 0.90 15.30
C LEU A 194 -7.30 1.84 14.19
N VAL A 195 -6.82 3.01 14.57
CA VAL A 195 -6.28 4.01 13.62
C VAL A 195 -4.75 3.94 13.61
N PRO A 196 -4.13 3.67 12.45
CA PRO A 196 -2.68 3.61 12.36
C PRO A 196 -2.05 5.00 12.40
N LEU A 197 -0.96 5.16 13.17
CA LEU A 197 -0.17 6.38 13.25
C LEU A 197 0.83 6.48 12.08
N TYR A 198 0.30 6.71 10.88
CA TYR A 198 1.12 7.00 9.70
C TYR A 198 1.60 8.46 9.71
N LEU A 199 2.69 8.72 10.42
CA LEU A 199 3.27 10.07 10.53
C LEU A 199 4.01 10.51 9.26
N ARG A 200 4.33 9.55 8.39
CA ARG A 200 4.79 9.80 7.02
C ARG A 200 3.81 9.13 6.06
N ARG A 201 3.58 9.74 4.90
CA ARG A 201 2.92 9.02 3.80
C ARG A 201 3.74 7.76 3.51
N PRO A 202 3.15 6.55 3.60
CA PRO A 202 3.86 5.31 3.35
C PRO A 202 4.60 5.32 2.02
N ASP A 203 5.86 4.88 2.03
CA ASP A 203 6.65 4.66 0.80
C ASP A 203 6.15 3.44 0.03
N ALA A 204 5.65 2.48 0.80
CA ALA A 204 4.75 1.48 0.29
C ALA A 204 3.50 2.22 -0.18
N LYS A 205 3.30 2.29 -1.51
CA LYS A 205 1.93 2.33 -2.02
C LYS A 205 1.17 1.29 -1.19
N PRO A 206 0.03 1.64 -0.56
CA PRO A 206 -0.82 0.62 0.01
C PRO A 206 -0.89 -0.52 -1.02
N PRO A 207 -0.77 -1.81 -0.66
CA PRO A 207 -1.46 -2.79 -1.47
C PRO A 207 -2.86 -2.25 -1.49
N ILE A 208 -3.26 -1.82 -2.69
CA ILE A 208 -4.57 -1.29 -2.95
C ILE A 208 -5.48 -2.33 -2.31
N ALA A 209 -6.29 -1.93 -1.33
CA ALA A 209 -7.30 -2.79 -0.72
C ALA A 209 -7.87 -3.62 -1.85
N ALA A 210 -7.58 -4.94 -1.88
CA ALA A 210 -7.46 -5.73 -3.11
C ALA A 210 -8.21 -5.05 -4.25
N ALA A 211 -7.51 -4.22 -5.04
CA ALA A 211 -8.18 -3.39 -6.04
C ALA A 211 -9.08 -4.35 -6.80
N ALA A 212 -10.39 -4.08 -6.83
CA ALA A 212 -11.31 -5.01 -7.49
C ALA A 212 -10.67 -5.40 -8.83
N PRO A 213 -10.53 -6.71 -9.10
CA PRO A 213 -9.61 -7.18 -10.13
C PRO A 213 -9.92 -6.49 -11.45
N VAL A 214 -8.86 -6.11 -12.19
CA VAL A 214 -9.06 -5.49 -13.50
C VAL A 214 -9.50 -6.57 -14.48
N LEU A 215 -10.78 -6.57 -14.83
CA LEU A 215 -11.38 -7.50 -15.78
C LEU A 215 -11.39 -6.88 -17.17
N LEU A 216 -11.07 -7.68 -18.18
CA LEU A 216 -11.25 -7.32 -19.58
C LEU A 216 -12.61 -7.81 -20.04
N GLY A 217 -13.26 -7.06 -20.91
CA GLY A 217 -14.49 -7.46 -21.57
C GLY A 217 -14.89 -6.46 -22.64
N ALA A 218 -15.93 -6.77 -23.41
CA ALA A 218 -16.39 -5.90 -24.48
C ALA A 218 -16.70 -4.48 -23.97
N LEU A 219 -16.33 -3.50 -24.78
CA LEU A 219 -16.78 -2.13 -24.61
C LEU A 219 -18.20 -2.04 -25.18
N VAL A 220 -19.14 -1.44 -24.44
CA VAL A 220 -20.54 -1.30 -24.85
C VAL A 220 -20.86 0.16 -25.14
N PRO A 221 -21.91 0.48 -25.93
CA PRO A 221 -22.25 1.88 -26.26
C PRO A 221 -22.39 2.81 -25.05
N GLY A 222 -22.84 2.27 -23.90
CA GLY A 222 -22.95 3.03 -22.64
C GLY A 222 -21.62 3.48 -22.02
N ASP A 223 -20.48 2.92 -22.44
CA ASP A 223 -19.16 3.31 -21.96
C ASP A 223 -18.58 4.52 -22.70
N ALA A 224 -19.17 4.92 -23.83
CA ALA A 224 -18.59 5.89 -24.75
C ALA A 224 -18.26 7.24 -24.08
N VAL A 225 -19.11 7.70 -23.16
CA VAL A 225 -18.87 8.91 -22.36
C VAL A 225 -17.61 8.76 -21.51
N ARG A 226 -17.46 7.63 -20.81
CA ARG A 226 -16.29 7.39 -19.96
C ARG A 226 -15.01 7.23 -20.77
N CYS A 227 -15.09 6.64 -21.96
CA CYS A 227 -13.95 6.57 -22.87
C CYS A 227 -13.51 7.95 -23.34
N ALA A 228 -14.45 8.82 -23.71
CA ALA A 228 -14.13 10.20 -24.10
C ALA A 228 -13.52 11.02 -22.95
N GLU A 229 -13.98 10.83 -21.71
CA GLU A 229 -13.35 11.45 -20.53
C GLU A 229 -11.89 11.04 -20.37
N LEU A 230 -11.61 9.73 -20.47
CA LEU A 230 -10.24 9.20 -20.39
C LEU A 230 -9.39 9.71 -21.55
N GLU A 231 -9.92 9.70 -22.76
CA GLU A 231 -9.24 10.20 -23.96
C GLU A 231 -8.86 11.67 -23.81
N ALA A 232 -9.76 12.52 -23.31
CA ALA A 232 -9.48 13.93 -23.03
C ALA A 232 -8.37 14.12 -21.97
N GLN A 233 -8.32 13.26 -20.95
CA GLN A 233 -7.28 13.31 -19.91
C GLN A 233 -5.91 12.82 -20.38
N LEU A 234 -5.90 11.86 -21.31
CA LEU A 234 -4.68 11.22 -21.82
C LEU A 234 -4.11 11.99 -23.02
N PHE A 235 -4.98 12.53 -23.87
CA PHE A 235 -4.66 13.07 -25.19
C PHE A 235 -5.25 14.47 -25.43
N GLY A 236 -5.57 15.23 -24.38
CA GLY A 236 -6.22 16.55 -24.52
C GLY A 236 -5.49 17.59 -25.40
N GLY A 237 -4.23 17.37 -25.74
CA GLY A 237 -3.47 18.19 -26.71
C GLY A 237 -3.47 17.68 -28.15
N ASP A 238 -4.09 16.52 -28.42
CA ASP A 238 -3.94 15.70 -29.63
C ASP A 238 -5.30 15.31 -30.24
N ASP A 239 -6.30 16.20 -30.20
CA ASP A 239 -7.65 15.95 -30.74
C ASP A 239 -8.33 14.69 -30.17
N PRO A 240 -8.61 14.68 -28.85
CA PRO A 240 -9.18 13.51 -28.20
C PRO A 240 -10.54 13.13 -28.82
N TRP A 241 -10.74 11.84 -29.03
CA TRP A 241 -12.01 11.28 -29.49
C TRP A 241 -13.19 11.70 -28.59
N PRO A 242 -14.24 12.31 -29.16
CA PRO A 242 -15.47 12.59 -28.43
C PRO A 242 -16.31 11.32 -28.27
N ALA A 243 -17.30 11.36 -27.37
CA ALA A 243 -18.13 10.20 -27.05
C ALA A 243 -18.84 9.62 -28.28
N GLU A 244 -19.28 10.47 -29.20
CA GLU A 244 -19.95 10.05 -30.44
C GLU A 244 -19.03 9.23 -31.34
N ALA A 245 -17.72 9.51 -31.34
CA ALA A 245 -16.74 8.74 -32.10
C ALA A 245 -16.60 7.32 -31.52
N PHE A 246 -16.52 7.20 -30.20
CA PHE A 246 -16.55 5.90 -29.52
C PHE A 246 -17.86 5.15 -29.78
N SER A 247 -19.02 5.79 -29.62
CA SER A 247 -20.32 5.14 -29.87
C SER A 247 -20.43 4.57 -31.28
N ARG A 248 -19.95 5.29 -32.30
CA ARG A 248 -19.93 4.80 -33.69
C ARG A 248 -18.99 3.60 -33.86
N ALA A 249 -17.79 3.68 -33.29
CA ALA A 249 -16.78 2.65 -33.44
C ALA A 249 -17.18 1.33 -32.74
N ILE A 250 -17.74 1.40 -31.52
CA ILE A 250 -18.20 0.22 -30.77
C ILE A 250 -19.31 -0.54 -31.51
N GLY A 251 -20.14 0.17 -32.28
CA GLY A 251 -21.26 -0.43 -33.02
C GLY A 251 -20.88 -0.99 -34.40
N ALA A 252 -19.64 -0.80 -34.86
CA ALA A 252 -19.23 -1.19 -36.20
C ALA A 252 -18.83 -2.68 -36.26
N ARG A 253 -19.27 -3.39 -37.30
CA ARG A 253 -19.12 -4.87 -37.42
C ARG A 253 -17.68 -5.34 -37.62
N ASP A 254 -16.84 -4.48 -38.15
CA ASP A 254 -15.43 -4.69 -38.47
C ASP A 254 -14.51 -4.09 -37.40
N HIS A 255 -15.07 -3.67 -36.26
CA HIS A 255 -14.33 -3.12 -35.15
C HIS A 255 -14.38 -4.07 -33.96
N HIS A 256 -13.29 -4.08 -33.18
CA HIS A 256 -13.23 -4.76 -31.89
C HIS A 256 -12.73 -3.78 -30.84
N TYR A 257 -13.56 -3.57 -29.82
CA TYR A 257 -13.28 -2.64 -28.73
C TYR A 257 -13.44 -3.35 -27.39
N VAL A 258 -12.41 -3.22 -26.57
CA VAL A 258 -12.28 -3.90 -25.28
C VAL A 258 -12.08 -2.88 -24.17
N ALA A 259 -12.75 -3.09 -23.05
CA ALA A 259 -12.63 -2.30 -21.84
C ALA A 259 -11.87 -3.08 -20.75
N ALA A 260 -11.00 -2.37 -20.03
CA ALA A 260 -10.47 -2.80 -18.74
C ALA A 260 -11.30 -2.15 -17.63
N ARG A 261 -11.85 -2.95 -16.71
CA ARG A 261 -12.78 -2.47 -15.66
C ARG A 261 -12.33 -2.80 -14.25
N VAL A 262 -12.62 -1.88 -13.33
CA VAL A 262 -12.60 -2.11 -11.88
C VAL A 262 -14.04 -1.98 -11.39
N GLY A 263 -14.67 -3.10 -11.02
CA GLY A 263 -16.13 -3.15 -10.85
C GLY A 263 -16.83 -2.77 -12.15
N ASN A 264 -17.73 -1.78 -12.09
CA ASN A 264 -18.44 -1.28 -13.28
C ASN A 264 -17.71 -0.12 -13.99
N THR A 265 -16.58 0.35 -13.46
CA THR A 265 -15.89 1.54 -13.97
C THR A 265 -14.86 1.16 -15.02
N VAL A 266 -14.94 1.77 -16.21
CA VAL A 266 -13.88 1.67 -17.24
C VAL A 266 -12.65 2.46 -16.78
N VAL A 267 -11.53 1.77 -16.68
CA VAL A 267 -10.20 2.30 -16.30
C VAL A 267 -9.17 2.20 -17.43
N GLY A 268 -9.56 1.60 -18.55
CA GLY A 268 -8.78 1.56 -19.79
C GLY A 268 -9.59 0.97 -20.93
N TYR A 269 -9.16 1.20 -22.16
CA TYR A 269 -9.82 0.76 -23.37
C TYR A 269 -8.80 0.55 -24.49
N GLY A 270 -9.18 -0.28 -25.46
CA GLY A 270 -8.45 -0.48 -26.71
C GLY A 270 -9.44 -0.67 -27.85
N GLY A 271 -9.08 -0.19 -29.04
CA GLY A 271 -9.88 -0.34 -30.25
C GLY A 271 -9.02 -0.69 -31.45
N ILE A 272 -9.48 -1.65 -32.24
CA ILE A 272 -8.88 -2.06 -33.51
C ILE A 272 -9.98 -2.21 -34.57
N ALA A 273 -9.67 -1.84 -35.81
CA ALA A 273 -10.55 -2.11 -36.95
C ALA A 273 -9.87 -3.03 -37.97
N ARG A 274 -10.68 -3.92 -38.55
CA ARG A 274 -10.30 -4.74 -39.69
C ARG A 274 -10.48 -3.94 -40.97
N LEU A 275 -9.42 -3.88 -41.76
CA LEU A 275 -9.39 -3.23 -43.06
C LEU A 275 -9.65 -4.26 -44.18
N GLY A 276 -10.31 -3.79 -45.24
CA GLY A 276 -10.60 -4.62 -46.41
C GLY A 276 -11.84 -5.52 -46.26
N ARG A 277 -12.29 -6.08 -47.40
CA ARG A 277 -13.50 -6.92 -47.47
C ARG A 277 -13.21 -8.41 -47.66
N THR A 278 -12.01 -8.74 -48.12
CA THR A 278 -11.57 -10.12 -48.42
C THR A 278 -10.20 -10.40 -47.80
N PRO A 279 -9.93 -11.61 -47.28
CA PRO A 279 -8.62 -11.99 -46.76
C PRO A 279 -7.49 -11.91 -47.82
N PRO A 280 -6.22 -11.77 -47.41
CA PRO A 280 -5.77 -11.54 -46.02
C PRO A 280 -6.17 -10.15 -45.53
N PHE A 281 -6.64 -10.07 -44.28
CA PHE A 281 -7.05 -8.81 -43.68
C PHE A 281 -5.86 -8.08 -43.06
N GLU A 282 -5.86 -6.77 -43.19
CA GLU A 282 -5.01 -5.88 -42.39
C GLU A 282 -5.86 -5.28 -41.27
N TYR A 283 -5.20 -4.81 -40.22
CA TYR A 283 -5.87 -4.24 -39.05
C TYR A 283 -5.17 -2.96 -38.61
N GLU A 284 -5.94 -2.01 -38.10
CA GLU A 284 -5.43 -0.74 -37.59
C GLU A 284 -5.87 -0.55 -36.14
N VAL A 285 -4.90 -0.41 -35.23
CA VAL A 285 -5.18 -0.04 -33.84
C VAL A 285 -5.49 1.45 -33.82
N HIS A 286 -6.73 1.81 -33.50
CA HIS A 286 -7.17 3.19 -33.48
C HIS A 286 -6.72 3.94 -32.23
N THR A 287 -6.93 3.34 -31.06
CA THR A 287 -6.63 3.96 -29.77
C THR A 287 -6.44 2.91 -28.69
N ILE A 288 -5.50 3.17 -27.78
CA ILE A 288 -5.32 2.40 -26.54
C ILE A 288 -5.04 3.41 -25.43
N GLY A 289 -5.90 3.43 -24.42
CA GLY A 289 -5.79 4.33 -23.28
C GLY A 289 -5.92 3.59 -21.96
N VAL A 290 -5.11 3.98 -20.98
CA VAL A 290 -5.24 3.50 -19.60
C VAL A 290 -5.20 4.71 -18.68
N ASP A 291 -6.19 4.80 -17.79
CA ASP A 291 -6.28 5.83 -16.75
C ASP A 291 -4.93 5.97 -16.02
N LYS A 292 -4.43 7.19 -15.85
CA LYS A 292 -3.12 7.48 -15.23
C LYS A 292 -2.98 6.85 -13.85
N ALA A 293 -4.06 6.74 -13.07
CA ALA A 293 -4.05 6.10 -11.76
C ALA A 293 -3.85 4.57 -11.84
N HIS A 294 -4.11 3.97 -13.00
CA HIS A 294 -4.08 2.53 -13.27
C HIS A 294 -2.92 2.09 -14.19
N GLN A 295 -2.11 3.03 -14.69
CA GLN A 295 -0.91 2.75 -15.49
C GLN A 295 0.19 2.02 -14.69
N GLY A 296 1.12 1.39 -15.41
CA GLY A 296 2.22 0.61 -14.83
C GLY A 296 1.82 -0.73 -14.20
N ARG A 297 0.58 -1.19 -14.45
CA ARG A 297 0.02 -2.45 -13.92
C ARG A 297 -0.21 -3.53 -14.98
N GLY A 298 0.39 -3.38 -16.16
CA GLY A 298 0.24 -4.32 -17.28
C GLY A 298 -1.10 -4.26 -18.03
N ILE A 299 -2.02 -3.33 -17.69
CA ILE A 299 -3.34 -3.23 -18.33
C ILE A 299 -3.22 -2.96 -19.84
N GLY A 300 -2.37 -2.01 -20.25
CA GLY A 300 -2.16 -1.69 -21.67
C GLY A 300 -1.64 -2.88 -22.48
N ARG A 301 -0.75 -3.71 -21.89
CA ARG A 301 -0.28 -4.95 -22.49
C ARG A 301 -1.41 -5.96 -22.69
N ARG A 302 -2.28 -6.11 -21.69
CA ARG A 302 -3.42 -7.04 -21.78
C ARG A 302 -4.47 -6.56 -22.80
N LEU A 303 -4.75 -5.26 -22.86
CA LEU A 303 -5.61 -4.66 -23.89
C LEU A 303 -5.04 -4.92 -25.29
N LEU A 304 -3.76 -4.63 -25.50
CA LEU A 304 -3.11 -4.87 -26.79
C LEU A 304 -3.11 -6.35 -27.17
N ALA A 305 -2.87 -7.26 -26.22
CA ALA A 305 -2.94 -8.70 -26.48
C ALA A 305 -4.32 -9.14 -26.98
N ASP A 306 -5.40 -8.63 -26.38
CA ASP A 306 -6.78 -8.89 -26.79
C ASP A 306 -7.06 -8.34 -28.21
N LEU A 307 -6.56 -7.15 -28.55
CA LEU A 307 -6.67 -6.60 -29.91
C LEU A 307 -5.90 -7.44 -30.95
N LEU A 308 -4.71 -7.92 -30.58
CA LEU A 308 -3.89 -8.76 -31.47
C LEU A 308 -4.48 -10.16 -31.64
N GLU A 309 -5.17 -10.69 -30.62
CA GLU A 309 -5.94 -11.93 -30.70
C GLU A 309 -7.12 -11.78 -31.68
N TYR A 310 -7.83 -10.65 -31.65
CA TYR A 310 -8.87 -10.36 -32.64
C TYR A 310 -8.33 -10.27 -34.08
N ALA A 311 -7.11 -9.77 -34.25
CA ALA A 311 -6.47 -9.64 -35.56
C ALA A 311 -5.92 -10.96 -36.13
N ASP A 312 -5.96 -12.05 -35.35
CA ASP A 312 -5.44 -13.41 -35.62
C ASP A 312 -4.74 -13.62 -36.98
N GLY A 313 -3.40 -13.66 -36.95
CA GLY A 313 -2.57 -13.90 -38.15
C GLY A 313 -2.55 -12.77 -39.19
N GLY A 314 -3.29 -11.68 -38.98
CA GLY A 314 -3.29 -10.50 -39.84
C GLY A 314 -2.13 -9.53 -39.58
N VAL A 315 -1.88 -8.68 -40.57
CA VAL A 315 -0.92 -7.57 -40.43
C VAL A 315 -1.59 -6.46 -39.62
N VAL A 316 -0.91 -5.97 -38.58
CA VAL A 316 -1.44 -4.91 -37.71
C VAL A 316 -0.60 -3.65 -37.82
N HIS A 317 -1.28 -2.52 -37.98
CA HIS A 317 -0.71 -1.18 -38.09
C HIS A 317 -1.12 -0.31 -36.91
N LEU A 318 -0.26 0.62 -36.53
CA LEU A 318 -0.57 1.68 -35.58
C LEU A 318 0.31 2.91 -35.80
N GLU A 319 -0.17 4.05 -35.29
CA GLU A 319 0.63 5.25 -35.08
C GLU A 319 0.86 5.51 -33.60
N VAL A 320 2.06 5.99 -33.27
CA VAL A 320 2.42 6.36 -31.90
C VAL A 320 3.28 7.62 -31.90
N ARG A 321 3.03 8.55 -30.97
CA ARG A 321 3.89 9.72 -30.78
C ARG A 321 5.34 9.32 -30.55
N THR A 322 6.28 10.03 -31.17
CA THR A 322 7.72 9.72 -31.05
C THR A 322 8.26 9.90 -29.62
N ASP A 323 7.61 10.74 -28.80
CA ASP A 323 7.96 10.96 -27.39
C ASP A 323 7.25 10.01 -26.41
N ASN A 324 6.38 9.11 -26.88
CA ASN A 324 5.71 8.12 -26.05
C ASN A 324 6.58 6.86 -25.87
N THR A 325 7.72 7.04 -25.18
CA THR A 325 8.69 5.97 -24.93
C THR A 325 8.07 4.70 -24.30
N PRO A 326 7.14 4.79 -23.32
CA PRO A 326 6.51 3.60 -22.75
C PRO A 326 5.67 2.80 -23.76
N ALA A 327 4.89 3.46 -24.61
CA ALA A 327 4.08 2.77 -25.62
C ALA A 327 4.97 2.16 -26.72
N ILE A 328 5.99 2.89 -27.18
CA ILE A 328 6.94 2.38 -28.17
C ILE A 328 7.65 1.11 -27.66
N ALA A 329 8.09 1.12 -26.39
CA ALA A 329 8.70 -0.05 -25.77
C ALA A 329 7.73 -1.25 -25.70
N LEU A 330 6.46 -1.00 -25.35
CA LEU A 330 5.42 -2.02 -25.34
C LEU A 330 5.17 -2.61 -26.74
N TYR A 331 5.05 -1.77 -27.77
CA TYR A 331 4.79 -2.23 -29.13
C TYR A 331 5.97 -3.04 -29.68
N ARG A 332 7.21 -2.60 -29.43
CA ARG A 332 8.41 -3.37 -29.82
C ARG A 332 8.49 -4.73 -29.12
N ASP A 333 8.14 -4.80 -27.83
CA ASP A 333 8.16 -6.06 -27.06
C ASP A 333 7.21 -7.13 -27.62
N VAL A 334 6.12 -6.72 -28.27
CA VAL A 334 5.15 -7.64 -28.90
C VAL A 334 5.35 -7.81 -30.40
N GLY A 335 6.46 -7.32 -30.95
CA GLY A 335 6.89 -7.58 -32.33
C GLY A 335 6.51 -6.50 -33.36
N PHE A 336 6.06 -5.31 -32.94
CA PHE A 336 5.94 -4.19 -33.88
C PHE A 336 7.32 -3.62 -34.24
N VAL A 337 7.51 -3.34 -35.52
CA VAL A 337 8.67 -2.62 -36.05
C VAL A 337 8.25 -1.26 -36.58
N GLU A 338 9.14 -0.27 -36.46
CA GLU A 338 8.94 1.05 -37.05
C GLU A 338 9.13 0.96 -38.57
N THR A 339 8.13 1.43 -39.33
CA THR A 339 8.15 1.43 -40.80
C THR A 339 8.26 2.82 -41.41
N GLY A 340 8.10 3.87 -40.60
CA GLY A 340 8.14 5.24 -41.07
C GLY A 340 7.89 6.29 -39.99
N LEU A 341 8.03 7.55 -40.39
CA LEU A 341 7.86 8.74 -39.56
C LEU A 341 6.91 9.72 -40.25
N ARG A 342 5.81 10.05 -39.59
CA ARG A 342 4.85 11.09 -40.01
C ARG A 342 5.15 12.38 -39.26
N LYS A 343 5.72 13.36 -39.96
CA LYS A 343 6.06 14.66 -39.37
C LYS A 343 4.80 15.48 -39.08
N ARG A 344 4.76 16.15 -37.92
CA ARG A 344 3.64 17.02 -37.49
C ARG A 344 2.27 16.34 -37.66
N TYR A 345 2.21 15.07 -37.29
CA TYR A 345 1.00 14.25 -37.46
C TYR A 345 -0.10 14.67 -36.47
N TYR A 346 0.28 14.95 -35.22
CA TYR A 346 -0.66 15.38 -34.19
C TYR A 346 -0.89 16.89 -34.24
N ARG A 347 -2.06 17.36 -33.78
CA ARG A 347 -2.44 18.79 -33.85
C ARG A 347 -1.49 19.72 -33.08
N ASN A 348 -0.84 19.23 -32.02
CA ASN A 348 0.19 19.99 -31.30
C ASN A 348 1.54 20.08 -32.03
N GLY A 349 1.65 19.50 -33.24
CA GLY A 349 2.86 19.49 -34.04
C GLY A 349 3.80 18.32 -33.75
N ALA A 350 3.44 17.38 -32.87
CA ALA A 350 4.26 16.21 -32.59
C ALA A 350 4.30 15.24 -33.78
N ASP A 351 5.44 14.56 -33.93
CA ASP A 351 5.65 13.52 -34.93
C ASP A 351 5.08 12.17 -34.46
N ALA A 352 4.75 11.29 -35.41
CA ALA A 352 4.32 9.93 -35.12
C ALA A 352 5.19 8.91 -35.85
N TYR A 353 5.59 7.85 -35.15
CA TYR A 353 6.07 6.63 -35.80
C TYR A 353 4.87 5.85 -36.33
N THR A 354 4.95 5.39 -37.58
CA THR A 354 4.11 4.31 -38.08
C THR A 354 4.78 3.00 -37.74
N MET A 355 4.06 2.09 -37.11
CA MET A 355 4.56 0.78 -36.74
C MET A 355 3.71 -0.32 -37.34
N ARG A 356 4.36 -1.44 -37.67
CA ARG A 356 3.74 -2.61 -38.28
C ARG A 356 4.16 -3.88 -37.55
N ARG A 357 3.24 -4.80 -37.35
CA ARG A 357 3.49 -6.17 -36.89
C ARG A 357 2.95 -7.13 -37.93
N GLU A 358 3.79 -8.07 -38.36
CA GLU A 358 3.35 -9.18 -39.23
C GLU A 358 2.51 -10.19 -38.44
N GLY A 359 1.62 -10.89 -39.14
CA GLY A 359 0.93 -12.03 -38.58
C GLY A 359 1.92 -13.12 -38.16
N LEU A 360 1.70 -13.73 -36.99
CA LEU A 360 2.42 -14.94 -36.63
C LEU A 360 1.85 -16.08 -37.49
N SER A 361 2.71 -16.70 -38.30
CA SER A 361 2.41 -17.82 -39.19
C SER A 361 2.07 -19.10 -38.45
#